data_AF-A0A497MGD3-F1
#
_entry.id   AF-A0A497MGD3-F1
#
_cell.length_a   1.000
_cell.length_b   1.000
_cell.length_c   1.000
_cell.angle_alpha   90.00
_cell.angle_beta   90.00
_cell.angle_gamma   90.00
#
_symmetry.space_group_name_H-M   'P 1'
#
loop_
_entity.id
_entity.type
_entity.pdbx_description
1 polymer ?
#
loop_
_entity_poly.entity_id
_entity_poly.type
_entity_poly.pdbx_seq_one_letter_code
_entity_poly.pdbx_strand_id
1 'polypeptide(L)'
;MLRLRRGENPLKVTPILRTYQVGERVVIDINPSIHKGMPHKRFHGKVGVVVERRGRAYVLKVGVGGKDKIVIARPEHLKPLVQ
;
A
#
# COMPACT_ATOMS: atom_id res chain seq x y z
N MET A 1 -29.68 -17.52 4.95
CA MET A 1 -28.31 -17.78 4.47
C MET A 1 -27.81 -16.53 3.75
N LEU A 2 -26.94 -15.72 4.36
CA LEU A 2 -26.48 -14.44 3.78
C LEU A 2 -25.30 -14.71 2.83
N ARG A 3 -25.49 -14.50 1.53
CA ARG A 3 -24.42 -14.68 0.53
C ARG A 3 -23.64 -13.36 0.40
N LEU A 4 -22.58 -13.22 1.21
CA LEU A 4 -21.66 -12.08 1.11
C LEU A 4 -21.01 -12.04 -0.28
N ARG A 5 -21.03 -10.88 -0.94
CA ARG A 5 -20.34 -10.69 -2.23
C ARG A 5 -18.83 -10.68 -1.99
N ARG A 6 -18.04 -11.14 -2.98
CA ARG A 6 -16.56 -11.09 -2.90
C ARG A 6 -16.11 -9.64 -2.67
N GLY A 7 -15.72 -9.30 -1.44
CA GLY A 7 -15.29 -7.95 -1.03
C GLY A 7 -16.01 -7.42 0.22
N GLU A 8 -17.20 -7.93 0.52
CA GLU A 8 -17.97 -7.58 1.72
C GLU A 8 -17.48 -8.46 2.88
N ASN A 9 -16.35 -8.09 3.50
CA ASN A 9 -15.98 -8.65 4.79
C ASN A 9 -16.00 -7.53 5.83
N PRO A 10 -17.04 -7.43 6.68
CA PRO A 10 -17.20 -6.34 7.64
C PRO A 10 -16.08 -6.28 8.68
N LEU A 11 -15.26 -7.33 8.81
CA LEU A 11 -14.11 -7.40 9.73
C LEU A 11 -12.80 -6.83 9.13
N LYS A 12 -12.78 -6.42 7.85
CA LYS A 12 -11.59 -5.83 7.25
C LYS A 12 -11.49 -4.35 7.58
N VAL A 13 -10.43 -3.97 8.31
CA VAL A 13 -10.02 -2.57 8.42
C VAL A 13 -9.83 -2.00 7.02
N THR A 14 -10.49 -0.87 6.73
CA THR A 14 -10.36 -0.21 5.43
C THR A 14 -8.91 0.22 5.22
N PRO A 15 -8.33 0.01 4.03
CA PRO A 15 -6.94 0.39 3.74
C PRO A 15 -6.63 1.85 4.08
N ILE A 16 -7.62 2.74 3.91
CA ILE A 16 -7.54 4.18 4.21
C ILE A 16 -7.16 4.47 5.67
N LEU A 17 -7.69 3.70 6.62
CA LEU A 17 -7.49 3.95 8.06
C LEU A 17 -6.21 3.31 8.59
N ARG A 18 -5.52 2.50 7.79
CA ARG A 18 -4.31 1.81 8.24
C ARG A 18 -3.14 2.78 8.33
N THR A 19 -2.52 2.80 9.49
CA THR A 19 -1.28 3.55 9.72
C THR A 19 -0.11 2.61 9.61
N TYR A 20 0.94 3.02 8.91
CA TYR A 20 2.19 2.27 8.80
C TYR A 20 3.31 2.97 9.57
N GLN A 21 4.17 2.19 10.21
CA GLN A 21 5.33 2.72 10.93
C GLN A 21 6.58 2.78 10.04
N VAL A 22 7.51 3.66 10.37
CA VAL A 22 8.83 3.70 9.71
C VAL A 22 9.56 2.37 9.95
N GLY A 23 10.15 1.82 8.91
CA GLY A 23 10.77 0.49 8.91
C GLY A 23 9.80 -0.66 8.59
N GLU A 24 8.49 -0.41 8.53
CA GLU A 24 7.52 -1.45 8.21
C GLU A 24 7.59 -1.87 6.74
N ARG A 25 7.44 -3.17 6.48
CA ARG A 25 7.43 -3.75 5.13
C ARG A 25 6.01 -3.81 4.59
N VAL A 26 5.80 -3.15 3.46
CA VAL A 26 4.51 -3.05 2.80
C VAL A 26 4.62 -3.50 1.34
N VAL A 27 3.55 -4.10 0.84
CA VAL A 27 3.37 -4.42 -0.57
C VAL A 27 2.65 -3.25 -1.24
N ILE A 28 3.16 -2.80 -2.38
CA ILE A 28 2.48 -1.82 -3.22
C ILE A 28 1.44 -2.56 -4.04
N ASP A 29 0.17 -2.45 -3.62
CA ASP A 29 -0.97 -3.03 -4.32
C ASP A 29 -1.90 -1.92 -4.78
N ILE A 30 -1.85 -1.63 -6.08
CA ILE A 30 -2.56 -0.49 -6.65
C ILE A 30 -4.04 -0.80 -6.71
N ASN A 31 -4.82 -0.16 -5.83
CA ASN A 31 -6.27 -0.07 -5.99
C ASN A 31 -6.64 0.76 -7.24
N PRO A 32 -7.20 0.17 -8.31
CA PRO A 32 -7.53 0.90 -9.53
C PRO A 32 -8.74 1.84 -9.36
N SER A 33 -9.58 1.63 -8.35
CA SER A 33 -10.77 2.47 -8.10
C SER A 33 -10.42 3.85 -7.53
N ILE A 34 -9.18 4.06 -7.07
CA ILE A 34 -8.72 5.31 -6.47
C ILE A 34 -7.54 5.83 -7.28
N HIS A 35 -7.70 6.95 -7.97
CA HIS A 35 -6.60 7.51 -8.78
C HIS A 35 -5.64 8.39 -7.96
N LYS A 36 -6.11 8.90 -6.81
CA LYS A 36 -5.34 9.86 -6.00
C LYS A 36 -4.27 9.14 -5.18
N GLY A 37 -3.02 9.60 -5.31
CA GLY A 37 -1.90 9.02 -4.57
C GLY A 37 -1.43 7.67 -5.11
N MET A 38 -1.84 7.34 -6.34
CA MET A 38 -1.46 6.14 -7.05
C MET A 38 0.04 6.20 -7.43
N PRO A 39 0.83 5.19 -7.06
CA PRO A 39 2.22 5.08 -7.53
C PRO A 39 2.28 4.61 -8.98
N HIS A 40 3.43 4.81 -9.64
CA HIS A 40 3.63 4.34 -11.00
C HIS A 40 3.46 2.81 -11.10
N LYS A 41 2.71 2.33 -12.10
CA LYS A 41 2.33 0.91 -12.29
C LYS A 41 3.50 -0.08 -12.24
N ARG A 42 4.70 0.36 -12.63
CA ARG A 42 5.95 -0.44 -12.54
C ARG A 42 6.25 -1.01 -11.14
N PHE A 43 5.74 -0.38 -10.09
CA PHE A 43 5.99 -0.76 -8.70
C PHE A 43 4.88 -1.64 -8.12
N HIS A 44 3.81 -1.90 -8.90
CA HIS A 44 2.76 -2.82 -8.50
C HIS A 44 3.33 -4.20 -8.16
N GLY A 45 2.90 -4.78 -7.04
CA GLY A 45 3.37 -6.08 -6.54
C GLY A 45 4.78 -6.05 -5.93
N LYS A 46 5.45 -4.89 -5.85
CA LYS A 46 6.76 -4.79 -5.21
C LYS A 46 6.61 -4.55 -3.70
N VAL A 47 7.56 -5.07 -2.96
CA VAL A 47 7.70 -4.83 -1.52
C VAL A 47 8.57 -3.60 -1.33
N GLY A 48 8.08 -2.66 -0.52
CA GLY A 48 8.81 -1.48 -0.07
C GLY A 48 8.94 -1.44 1.45
N VAL A 49 9.89 -0.64 1.93
CA VAL A 49 10.05 -0.29 3.34
C VAL A 49 9.61 1.14 3.53
N VAL A 50 8.76 1.41 4.53
CA VAL A 50 8.32 2.77 4.86
C VAL A 50 9.51 3.55 5.45
N VAL A 51 9.85 4.68 4.84
CA VAL A 51 10.95 5.54 5.29
C VAL A 51 10.41 6.72 6.08
N GLU A 52 9.34 7.35 5.59
CA GLU A 52 8.72 8.49 6.24
C GLU A 52 7.24 8.61 5.84
N ARG A 53 6.50 9.43 6.60
CA ARG A 53 5.15 9.84 6.26
C ARG A 53 5.15 11.29 5.78
N ARG A 54 4.62 11.54 4.58
CA ARG A 54 4.47 12.88 4.01
C ARG A 54 2.99 13.22 3.85
N GLY A 55 2.46 13.97 4.82
CA GLY A 55 1.03 14.27 4.90
C GLY A 55 0.20 12.98 5.04
N ARG A 56 -0.62 12.68 4.03
CA ARG A 56 -1.45 11.46 3.96
C ARG A 56 -0.79 10.29 3.19
N ALA A 57 0.38 10.52 2.62
CA ALA A 57 1.11 9.51 1.85
C ALA A 57 2.33 8.99 2.62
N TYR A 58 2.81 7.83 2.20
CA TYR A 58 4.02 7.21 2.70
C TYR A 58 5.09 7.24 1.63
N VAL A 59 6.32 7.48 2.06
CA VAL A 59 7.52 7.39 1.23
C VAL A 59 8.11 6.01 1.46
N LEU A 60 8.23 5.26 0.38
CA LEU A 60 8.64 3.87 0.38
C LEU A 60 9.96 3.72 -0.35
N LYS A 61 10.88 2.96 0.25
CA LYS A 61 12.10 2.51 -0.41
C LYS A 61 11.85 1.14 -1.03
N VAL A 62 11.95 1.05 -2.35
CA VAL A 62 11.68 -0.15 -3.14
C VAL A 62 12.93 -0.54 -3.92
N GLY A 63 13.43 -1.76 -3.71
CA GLY A 63 14.53 -2.32 -4.48
C GLY A 63 14.06 -2.76 -5.88
N VAL A 64 14.62 -2.19 -6.94
CA VAL A 64 14.33 -2.56 -8.33
C VAL A 64 15.62 -2.65 -9.13
N GLY A 65 15.97 -3.87 -9.56
CA GLY A 65 17.14 -4.11 -10.43
C GLY A 65 18.46 -3.70 -9.78
N GLY A 66 18.65 -4.05 -8.50
CA GLY A 66 19.85 -3.71 -7.73
C GLY A 66 19.97 -2.26 -7.28
N LYS A 67 18.98 -1.41 -7.60
CA LYS A 67 18.93 0.00 -7.16
C LYS A 67 17.74 0.26 -6.28
N ASP A 68 17.95 1.08 -5.26
CA ASP A 68 16.87 1.58 -4.43
C ASP A 68 16.15 2.74 -5.12
N LYS A 69 14.82 2.68 -5.11
CA LYS A 69 13.96 3.74 -5.63
C LYS A 69 13.00 4.22 -4.57
N ILE A 70 12.75 5.52 -4.56
CA ILE A 70 11.75 6.12 -3.70
C ILE A 70 10.41 6.15 -4.43
N VAL A 71 9.36 5.65 -3.77
CA VAL A 71 7.99 5.62 -4.28
C VAL A 71 7.09 6.27 -3.24
N ILE A 72 6.25 7.20 -3.68
CA ILE A 72 5.26 7.83 -2.82
C ILE A 72 3.91 7.20 -3.15
N ALA A 73 3.27 6.64 -2.13
CA ALA A 73 1.96 6.02 -2.26
C ALA A 73 1.12 6.29 -1.02
N ARG A 74 -0.18 6.44 -1.20
CA ARG A 74 -1.12 6.54 -0.09
C ARG A 74 -1.52 5.16 0.42
N PRO A 75 -2.02 5.03 1.66
CA PRO A 75 -2.34 3.74 2.26
C PRO A 75 -3.39 2.92 1.48
N GLU A 76 -4.22 3.54 0.65
CA GLU A 76 -5.17 2.85 -0.23
C GLU A 76 -4.50 1.95 -1.27
N HIS A 77 -3.24 2.22 -1.58
CA HIS A 77 -2.42 1.46 -2.52
C HIS A 77 -1.38 0.58 -1.83
N LEU A 78 -1.53 0.36 -0.52
CA LEU A 78 -0.59 -0.40 0.29
C LEU A 78 -1.29 -1.55 0.99
N LYS A 79 -0.55 -2.64 1.15
CA LYS A 79 -0.94 -3.78 1.96
C LYS A 79 0.20 -4.15 2.91
N PRO A 80 -0.11 -4.50 4.16
CA PRO A 80 0.91 -5.05 5.06
C PRO A 80 1.44 -6.37 4.48
N LEU A 81 2.74 -6.65 4.66
CA LEU A 81 3.30 -7.95 4.29
C LEU A 81 2.99 -9.04 5.33
N VAL A 82 2.89 -8.66 6.60
CA VAL A 82 2.56 -9.53 7.73
C VAL A 82 1.29 -8.97 8.37
N GLN A 83 0.27 -9.80 8.52
CA GLN A 83 -1.04 -9.41 9.04
C GLN A 83 -1.24 -9.92 10.46
#